data_AF-A0A3Q2Y782-F1
#
_entry.id   AF-A0A3Q2Y782-F1
#
_cell.length_a   1.000
_cell.length_b   1.000
_cell.length_c   1.000
_cell.angle_alpha   90.00
_cell.angle_beta   90.00
_cell.angle_gamma   90.00
#
_symmetry.space_group_name_H-M   'P 1'
#
loop_
_entity.id
_entity.type
_entity.pdbx_description
1 polymer ?
#
loop_
_entity_poly.entity_id
_entity_poly.type
_entity_poly.pdbx_seq_one_letter_code
_entity_poly.pdbx_strand_id
1 'polypeptide(L)'
;MRRLILTRDAQHNVPTSVERSLQFTFVIHLQPSDLETESMMPQSSTCRLRRCGFCLLQQPMRAKHCPTCSRCVRRFDHHCPWIENCVGERNHRWFVLYLMVQLLTLLWALRVALSGISPSATWESWLRANGFLLAALCVVGVFSAVVAALLGCHIYLVAINCTTWEFMSRHRIAYLRERGDDDSPFDRGVLCNLWDFFCVCGAVAWEQVYHRNLQNPV
;
A
#
# COMPACT_ATOMS: atom_id res chain seq x y z
N MET A 1 4.13 -37.02 -41.97
CA MET A 1 5.30 -37.78 -42.47
C MET A 1 6.55 -37.31 -41.72
N ARG A 2 7.50 -38.20 -41.36
CA ARG A 2 8.82 -37.91 -40.70
C ARG A 2 8.70 -37.17 -39.34
N ARG A 3 9.12 -37.67 -38.16
CA ARG A 3 9.97 -38.79 -37.70
C ARG A 3 11.49 -38.61 -37.81
N LEU A 4 12.09 -38.26 -36.66
CA LEU A 4 13.49 -38.35 -36.16
C LEU A 4 13.36 -38.07 -34.64
N ILE A 5 13.84 -38.81 -33.64
CA ILE A 5 14.64 -40.06 -33.51
C ILE A 5 16.16 -39.92 -33.70
N LEU A 6 16.84 -39.62 -32.59
CA LEU A 6 18.20 -40.01 -32.10
C LEU A 6 18.16 -39.69 -30.56
N THR A 7 18.69 -40.38 -29.54
CA THR A 7 19.58 -41.55 -29.29
C THR A 7 21.05 -41.38 -29.70
N ARG A 8 22.08 -41.70 -28.91
CA ARG A 8 22.28 -42.07 -27.47
C ARG A 8 23.83 -42.01 -27.23
N ASP A 9 24.32 -42.39 -26.05
CA ASP A 9 25.70 -42.82 -25.77
C ASP A 9 26.76 -41.67 -25.68
N ALA A 10 27.93 -41.84 -25.06
CA ALA A 10 28.56 -43.06 -24.52
C ALA A 10 29.22 -42.87 -23.14
N GLN A 11 29.45 -43.98 -22.43
CA GLN A 11 30.36 -44.06 -21.27
C GLN A 11 31.82 -44.17 -21.74
N HIS A 12 32.77 -43.66 -20.95
CA HIS A 12 34.16 -44.10 -20.66
C HIS A 12 34.73 -43.00 -19.70
N ASN A 13 35.62 -43.21 -18.73
CA ASN A 13 36.66 -44.23 -18.57
C ASN A 13 36.87 -44.63 -17.09
N VAL A 14 37.36 -45.86 -16.86
CA VAL A 14 37.92 -46.41 -15.59
C VAL A 14 39.03 -47.37 -16.06
N PRO A 15 40.31 -47.24 -15.61
CA PRO A 15 40.80 -47.87 -14.36
C PRO A 15 41.96 -47.07 -13.69
N THR A 16 42.80 -47.52 -12.73
CA THR A 16 43.14 -48.87 -12.19
C THR A 16 43.80 -48.75 -10.80
N SER A 17 43.68 -49.79 -9.96
CA SER A 17 44.63 -50.19 -8.88
C SER A 17 44.87 -49.20 -7.71
N VAL A 18 45.37 -49.60 -6.52
CA VAL A 18 45.96 -50.88 -6.07
C VAL A 18 45.28 -51.39 -4.78
N GLU A 19 45.33 -52.71 -4.61
CA GLU A 19 45.12 -53.51 -3.39
C GLU A 19 45.96 -53.09 -2.15
N ARG A 20 45.76 -53.59 -0.92
CA ARG A 20 44.67 -54.31 -0.20
C ARG A 20 45.08 -54.37 1.30
N SER A 21 44.11 -54.44 2.22
CA SER A 21 44.22 -54.97 3.60
C SER A 21 45.38 -54.51 4.53
N LEU A 22 45.01 -53.78 5.58
CA LEU A 22 45.07 -54.35 6.94
C LEU A 22 43.74 -54.12 7.63
N GLN A 23 43.18 -55.17 8.26
CA GLN A 23 41.97 -55.07 9.07
C GLN A 23 42.36 -54.83 10.52
N PHE A 24 41.78 -53.80 11.15
CA PHE A 24 41.56 -53.80 12.61
C PHE A 24 40.12 -53.41 12.87
N THR A 25 39.32 -54.41 13.26
CA THR A 25 37.88 -54.30 13.41
C THR A 25 37.53 -53.65 14.74
N PHE A 26 37.18 -52.36 14.71
CA PHE A 26 36.58 -51.68 15.86
C PHE A 26 35.14 -51.27 15.50
N VAL A 27 34.17 -52.15 15.82
CA VAL A 27 32.74 -51.89 15.58
C VAL A 27 32.23 -50.89 16.62
N ILE A 28 32.35 -49.61 16.32
CA ILE A 28 31.57 -48.59 17.02
C ILE A 28 30.13 -48.68 16.49
N HIS A 29 29.20 -49.13 17.34
CA HIS A 29 27.77 -49.03 17.08
C HIS A 29 27.35 -47.56 17.10
N LEU A 30 27.52 -46.86 15.96
CA LEU A 30 26.91 -45.56 15.74
C LEU A 30 25.41 -45.77 15.50
N GLN A 31 24.59 -45.30 16.44
CA GLN A 31 23.13 -45.31 16.29
C GLN A 31 22.71 -44.28 15.23
N PRO A 32 21.71 -44.58 14.38
CA PRO A 32 21.15 -43.60 13.45
C PRO A 32 20.17 -42.66 14.18
N SER A 33 20.71 -41.74 14.97
CA SER A 33 19.93 -40.70 15.69
C SER A 33 20.32 -39.27 15.30
N ASP A 34 21.56 -39.05 14.88
CA ASP A 34 22.18 -37.71 14.90
C ASP A 34 22.03 -36.93 13.58
N LEU A 35 21.21 -37.44 12.64
CA LEU A 35 20.93 -36.80 11.35
C LEU A 35 19.53 -36.18 11.24
N GLU A 36 18.66 -36.39 12.23
CA GLU A 36 17.28 -35.85 12.25
C GLU A 36 17.13 -34.72 13.29
N THR A 37 18.10 -33.81 13.35
CA THR A 37 17.95 -32.51 14.02
C THR A 37 18.63 -31.37 13.26
N GLU A 38 18.42 -31.29 11.94
CA GLU A 38 18.07 -29.99 11.38
C GLU A 38 16.75 -29.58 12.02
N SER A 39 16.85 -28.92 13.19
CA SER A 39 15.69 -28.44 13.91
C SER A 39 14.91 -27.51 12.99
N MET A 40 13.64 -27.85 12.77
CA MET A 40 12.72 -26.99 12.06
C MET A 40 12.62 -25.67 12.83
N MET A 41 13.45 -24.69 12.45
CA MET A 41 13.25 -23.31 12.85
C MET A 41 11.78 -23.02 12.56
N PRO A 42 10.96 -22.61 13.55
CA PRO A 42 9.59 -22.23 13.25
C PRO A 42 9.69 -21.15 12.19
N GLN A 43 9.12 -21.39 11.00
CA GLN A 43 9.24 -20.45 9.90
C GLN A 43 8.58 -19.16 10.36
N SER A 44 9.42 -18.21 10.80
CA SER A 44 8.98 -16.86 11.12
C SER A 44 8.12 -16.40 9.96
N SER A 45 6.99 -15.75 10.26
CA SER A 45 5.94 -15.42 9.30
C SER A 45 6.40 -14.31 8.34
N THR A 46 7.40 -14.66 7.53
CA THR A 46 8.03 -13.84 6.52
C THR A 46 6.94 -13.42 5.56
N CYS A 47 6.66 -12.11 5.53
CA CYS A 47 5.66 -11.58 4.62
C CYS A 47 6.26 -11.65 3.21
N ARG A 48 6.08 -12.81 2.54
CA ARG A 48 6.71 -13.13 1.25
C ARG A 48 6.31 -12.07 0.22
N LEU A 49 7.20 -11.11 0.01
CA LEU A 49 6.94 -9.92 -0.80
C LEU A 49 6.48 -10.33 -2.21
N ARG A 50 5.26 -9.91 -2.53
CA ARG A 50 4.54 -10.28 -3.76
C ARG A 50 5.29 -9.76 -4.99
N ARG A 51 5.49 -10.61 -6.00
CA ARG A 51 6.03 -10.18 -7.29
C ARG A 51 4.95 -9.51 -8.16
N CYS A 52 5.30 -8.42 -8.85
CA CYS A 52 4.41 -7.83 -9.84
C CYS A 52 4.55 -8.57 -11.18
N GLY A 53 3.43 -9.05 -11.75
CA GLY A 53 3.43 -9.66 -13.09
C GLY A 53 3.77 -8.67 -14.22
N PHE A 54 3.37 -7.40 -14.09
CA PHE A 54 3.58 -6.37 -15.11
C PHE A 54 4.98 -5.75 -15.06
N CYS A 55 5.41 -5.30 -13.87
CA CYS A 55 6.71 -4.65 -13.70
C CYS A 55 7.87 -5.63 -13.42
N LEU A 56 7.60 -6.94 -13.34
CA LEU A 56 8.52 -8.06 -13.04
C LEU A 56 9.35 -7.96 -11.75
N LEU A 57 9.27 -6.85 -11.01
CA LEU A 57 9.93 -6.58 -9.74
C LEU A 57 9.19 -7.20 -8.55
N GLN A 58 9.91 -7.37 -7.44
CA GLN A 58 9.33 -7.69 -6.14
C GLN A 58 8.73 -6.42 -5.53
N GLN A 59 7.44 -6.45 -5.19
CA GLN A 59 6.74 -5.28 -4.66
C GLN A 59 7.01 -5.15 -3.16
N PRO A 60 7.43 -3.97 -2.69
CA PRO A 60 7.45 -3.67 -1.25
C PRO A 60 6.07 -3.84 -0.61
N MET A 61 6.04 -3.99 0.71
CA MET A 61 4.82 -3.96 1.50
C MET A 61 4.08 -2.62 1.29
N ARG A 62 2.73 -2.67 1.34
CA ARG A 62 1.83 -1.57 0.97
C ARG A 62 1.96 -1.07 -0.49
N ALA A 63 2.75 -1.72 -1.35
CA ALA A 63 2.91 -1.32 -2.76
C ALA A 63 1.96 -2.07 -3.71
N LYS A 64 1.42 -1.35 -4.69
CA LYS A 64 0.50 -1.89 -5.71
C LYS A 64 0.83 -1.35 -7.10
N HIS A 65 0.57 -2.17 -8.12
CA HIS A 65 0.58 -1.73 -9.52
C HIS A 65 -0.69 -0.94 -9.85
N CYS A 66 -0.52 0.20 -10.51
CA CYS A 66 -1.60 0.95 -11.15
C CYS A 66 -1.51 0.73 -12.67
N PRO A 67 -2.51 0.08 -13.31
CA PRO A 67 -2.53 -0.09 -14.75
C PRO A 67 -2.53 1.25 -15.50
N THR A 68 -3.31 2.24 -15.06
CA THR A 68 -3.43 3.56 -15.71
C THR A 68 -2.08 4.30 -15.78
N CYS A 69 -1.26 4.20 -14.74
CA CYS A 69 0.09 4.78 -14.71
C CYS A 69 1.19 3.78 -15.09
N SER A 70 0.84 2.56 -15.54
CA SER A 70 1.74 1.45 -15.90
C SER A 70 2.88 1.14 -14.91
N ARG A 71 2.70 1.43 -13.62
CA ARG A 71 3.80 1.38 -12.62
C ARG A 71 3.39 0.88 -11.25
N CYS A 72 4.34 0.28 -10.54
CA CYS A 72 4.23 0.02 -9.11
C CYS A 72 4.46 1.30 -8.30
N VAL A 73 3.56 1.55 -7.34
CA VAL A 73 3.59 2.70 -6.43
C VAL A 73 3.71 2.18 -5.00
N ARG A 74 4.66 2.74 -4.23
CA ARG A 74 4.87 2.42 -2.81
C ARG A 74 3.84 3.14 -1.94
N ARG A 75 3.39 2.49 -0.85
CA ARG A 75 2.24 2.91 -0.02
C ARG A 75 1.09 3.45 -0.89
N PHE A 76 0.65 2.64 -1.86
CA PHE A 76 -0.35 3.06 -2.84
C PHE A 76 -1.68 3.34 -2.14
N ASP A 77 -2.24 4.50 -2.42
CA ASP A 77 -3.52 4.93 -1.86
C ASP A 77 -4.65 4.81 -2.89
N HIS A 78 -4.57 5.58 -3.97
CA HIS A 78 -5.46 5.46 -5.12
C HIS A 78 -4.80 5.99 -6.40
N HIS A 79 -5.47 5.81 -7.55
CA HIS A 79 -5.20 6.59 -8.75
C HIS A 79 -6.28 7.68 -8.84
N CYS A 80 -5.86 8.93 -9.02
CA CYS A 80 -6.71 10.10 -8.91
C CYS A 80 -6.79 10.82 -10.27
N PRO A 81 -7.92 10.76 -10.99
CA PRO A 81 -8.07 11.44 -12.28
C PRO A 81 -7.90 12.96 -12.16
N TRP A 82 -8.36 13.56 -11.06
CA TRP A 82 -8.26 15.01 -10.80
C TRP A 82 -6.83 15.58 -10.82
N ILE A 83 -5.81 14.73 -10.70
CA ILE A 83 -4.38 15.09 -10.83
C ILE A 83 -3.63 14.19 -11.84
N GLU A 84 -4.37 13.40 -12.64
CA GLU A 84 -3.90 12.38 -13.60
C GLU A 84 -2.72 11.52 -13.11
N ASN A 85 -2.75 11.12 -11.82
CA ASN A 85 -1.63 10.49 -11.16
C ASN A 85 -2.05 9.60 -9.98
N CYS A 86 -1.15 8.71 -9.54
CA CYS A 86 -1.34 7.97 -8.30
C CYS A 86 -1.01 8.82 -7.08
N VAL A 87 -1.82 8.66 -6.03
CA VAL A 87 -1.51 9.08 -4.67
C VAL A 87 -0.81 7.91 -3.95
N GLY A 88 0.33 8.19 -3.33
CA GLY A 88 1.12 7.20 -2.60
C GLY A 88 2.28 7.83 -1.82
N GLU A 89 3.25 7.01 -1.37
CA GLU A 89 4.25 7.38 -0.35
C GLU A 89 4.93 8.76 -0.54
N ARG A 90 5.27 9.13 -1.78
CA ARG A 90 6.00 10.38 -2.08
C ARG A 90 5.11 11.62 -2.24
N ASN A 91 3.79 11.47 -2.39
CA ASN A 91 2.88 12.60 -2.65
C ASN A 91 1.57 12.61 -1.84
N HIS A 92 1.30 11.60 -1.00
CA HIS A 92 0.05 11.57 -0.22
C HIS A 92 -0.08 12.78 0.72
N ARG A 93 1.01 13.25 1.36
CA ARG A 93 0.97 14.50 2.17
C ARG A 93 0.58 15.73 1.34
N TRP A 94 1.08 15.83 0.10
CA TRP A 94 0.77 16.92 -0.82
C TRP A 94 -0.66 16.84 -1.35
N PHE A 95 -1.20 15.63 -1.54
CA PHE A 95 -2.61 15.43 -1.88
C PHE A 95 -3.57 15.86 -0.76
N VAL A 96 -3.26 15.51 0.50
CA VAL A 96 -4.08 15.98 1.65
C VAL A 96 -3.97 17.49 1.82
N LEU A 97 -2.78 18.08 1.64
CA LEU A 97 -2.60 19.53 1.67
C LEU A 97 -3.33 20.24 0.51
N TYR A 98 -3.35 19.65 -0.69
CA TYR A 98 -4.17 20.10 -1.81
C TYR A 98 -5.66 20.09 -1.46
N LEU A 99 -6.20 19.04 -0.84
CA LEU A 99 -7.60 19.02 -0.38
C LEU A 99 -7.89 20.11 0.66
N MET A 100 -6.96 20.39 1.59
CA MET A 100 -7.10 21.48 2.55
C MET A 100 -7.14 22.86 1.86
N VAL A 101 -6.22 23.14 0.94
CA VAL A 101 -6.18 24.41 0.19
C VAL A 101 -7.41 24.56 -0.72
N GLN A 102 -7.84 23.47 -1.37
CA GLN A 102 -9.05 23.46 -2.20
C GLN A 102 -10.31 23.78 -1.36
N LEU A 103 -10.43 23.20 -0.17
CA LEU A 103 -11.55 23.52 0.75
C LEU A 103 -11.52 24.98 1.19
N LEU A 104 -10.36 25.51 1.58
CA LEU A 104 -10.21 26.92 1.98
C LEU A 104 -10.58 27.88 0.82
N THR A 105 -10.19 27.53 -0.41
CA THR A 105 -10.52 28.30 -1.63
C THR A 105 -12.03 28.29 -1.90
N LEU A 106 -12.68 27.13 -1.77
CA LEU A 106 -14.13 26.99 -1.95
C LEU A 106 -14.92 27.74 -0.86
N LEU A 107 -14.50 27.67 0.40
CA LEU A 107 -15.11 28.43 1.50
C LEU A 107 -14.92 29.94 1.35
N TRP A 108 -13.78 30.39 0.81
CA TRP A 108 -13.56 31.80 0.47
C TRP A 108 -14.45 32.24 -0.70
N ALA A 109 -14.57 31.43 -1.76
CA ALA A 109 -15.48 31.70 -2.87
C ALA A 109 -16.95 31.78 -2.41
N LEU A 110 -17.37 30.89 -1.49
CA LEU A 110 -18.69 30.94 -0.86
C LEU A 110 -18.91 32.25 -0.08
N ARG A 111 -17.92 32.69 0.71
CA ARG A 111 -17.95 33.97 1.42
C ARG A 111 -18.06 35.17 0.48
N VAL A 112 -17.30 35.19 -0.62
CA VAL A 112 -17.36 36.25 -1.64
C VAL A 112 -18.73 36.29 -2.32
N ALA A 113 -19.25 35.14 -2.76
CA ALA A 113 -20.55 35.07 -3.42
C ALA A 113 -21.71 35.45 -2.49
N LEU A 114 -21.65 35.10 -1.19
CA LEU A 114 -22.61 35.57 -0.18
C LEU A 114 -22.53 37.10 0.01
N SER A 115 -21.33 37.69 0.00
CA SER A 115 -21.15 39.15 0.14
C SER A 115 -21.65 39.96 -1.06
N GLY A 116 -21.84 39.32 -2.22
CA GLY A 116 -22.43 39.93 -3.42
C GLY A 116 -23.95 39.96 -3.43
N ILE A 117 -24.64 39.31 -2.47
CA ILE A 117 -26.11 39.30 -2.44
C ILE A 117 -26.64 40.70 -2.11
N SER A 118 -27.48 41.24 -2.99
CA SER A 118 -28.11 42.55 -2.84
C SER A 118 -29.59 42.42 -2.50
N PRO A 119 -30.14 43.27 -1.61
CA PRO A 119 -31.58 43.35 -1.38
C PRO A 119 -32.29 43.98 -2.58
N SER A 120 -33.59 43.71 -2.76
CA SER A 120 -34.41 44.34 -3.79
C SER A 120 -35.87 44.42 -3.35
N ALA A 121 -36.63 45.37 -3.88
CA ALA A 121 -37.99 45.67 -3.41
C ALA A 121 -39.04 44.60 -3.77
N THR A 122 -38.77 43.71 -4.73
CA THR A 122 -39.67 42.62 -5.13
C THR A 122 -38.92 41.32 -5.35
N TRP A 123 -39.60 40.19 -5.17
CA TRP A 123 -39.02 38.85 -5.41
C TRP A 123 -38.46 38.70 -6.83
N GLU A 124 -39.15 39.22 -7.85
CA GLU A 124 -38.67 39.18 -9.24
C GLU A 124 -37.42 40.02 -9.50
N SER A 125 -37.31 41.21 -8.87
CA SER A 125 -36.12 42.04 -8.99
C SER A 125 -34.94 41.42 -8.24
N TRP A 126 -35.21 40.84 -7.06
CA TRP A 126 -34.23 40.10 -6.28
C TRP A 126 -33.70 38.88 -7.03
N LEU A 127 -34.56 38.05 -7.64
CA LEU A 127 -34.13 36.91 -8.45
C LEU A 127 -33.37 37.34 -9.71
N ARG A 128 -33.77 38.43 -10.38
CA ARG A 128 -33.03 38.95 -11.54
C ARG A 128 -31.64 39.50 -11.17
N ALA A 129 -31.49 40.10 -9.99
CA ALA A 129 -30.19 40.59 -9.50
C ALA A 129 -29.29 39.46 -8.96
N ASN A 130 -29.86 38.48 -8.24
CA ASN A 130 -29.09 37.52 -7.43
C ASN A 130 -29.12 36.07 -7.97
N GLY A 131 -29.93 35.75 -8.99
CA GLY A 131 -30.14 34.38 -9.45
C GLY A 131 -28.87 33.67 -9.92
N PHE A 132 -27.95 34.39 -10.58
CA PHE A 132 -26.63 33.85 -10.94
C PHE A 132 -25.77 33.54 -9.71
N LEU A 133 -25.75 34.44 -8.72
CA LEU A 133 -25.04 34.22 -7.46
C LEU A 133 -25.64 33.04 -6.68
N LEU A 134 -26.97 32.89 -6.66
CA LEU A 134 -27.65 31.77 -6.03
C LEU A 134 -27.27 30.43 -6.69
N ALA A 135 -27.24 30.37 -8.02
CA ALA A 135 -26.78 29.19 -8.76
C ALA A 135 -25.30 28.88 -8.46
N ALA A 136 -24.43 29.88 -8.45
CA ALA A 136 -23.02 29.73 -8.10
C ALA A 136 -22.83 29.25 -6.64
N LEU A 137 -23.60 29.79 -5.69
CA LEU A 137 -23.60 29.37 -4.28
C LEU A 137 -24.02 27.91 -4.11
N CYS A 138 -25.05 27.46 -4.83
CA CYS A 138 -25.45 26.04 -4.82
C CYS A 138 -24.33 25.14 -5.34
N VAL A 139 -23.70 25.49 -6.47
CA VAL A 139 -22.59 24.70 -7.05
C VAL A 139 -21.38 24.68 -6.12
N VAL A 140 -20.91 25.85 -5.66
CA VAL A 140 -19.76 25.96 -4.74
C VAL A 140 -20.04 25.26 -3.41
N GLY A 141 -21.28 25.34 -2.90
CA GLY A 141 -21.70 24.62 -1.68
C GLY A 141 -21.61 23.11 -1.82
N VAL A 142 -22.11 22.53 -2.92
CA VAL A 142 -22.01 21.09 -3.20
C VAL A 142 -20.54 20.66 -3.33
N PHE A 143 -19.71 21.37 -4.08
CA PHE A 143 -18.28 21.07 -4.18
C PHE A 143 -17.55 21.23 -2.85
N SER A 144 -17.91 22.21 -2.02
CA SER A 144 -17.37 22.39 -0.67
C SER A 144 -17.67 21.18 0.22
N ALA A 145 -18.91 20.68 0.20
CA ALA A 145 -19.32 19.52 0.98
C ALA A 145 -18.59 18.23 0.53
N VAL A 146 -18.44 18.01 -0.78
CA VAL A 146 -17.71 16.86 -1.33
C VAL A 146 -16.23 16.92 -0.95
N VAL A 147 -15.56 18.07 -1.11
CA VAL A 147 -14.14 18.22 -0.75
C VAL A 147 -13.94 18.11 0.77
N ALA A 148 -14.85 18.62 1.59
CA ALA A 148 -14.80 18.46 3.05
C ALA A 148 -14.95 16.99 3.47
N ALA A 149 -15.86 16.23 2.86
CA ALA A 149 -16.03 14.81 3.13
C ALA A 149 -14.79 13.98 2.73
N LEU A 150 -14.21 14.28 1.56
CA LEU A 150 -12.96 13.64 1.09
C LEU A 150 -11.77 13.99 2.00
N LEU A 151 -11.63 15.25 2.41
CA LEU A 151 -10.59 15.65 3.36
C LEU A 151 -10.79 14.92 4.70
N GLY A 152 -12.01 14.86 5.21
CA GLY A 152 -12.34 14.17 6.46
C GLY A 152 -11.98 12.68 6.43
N CYS A 153 -12.34 11.95 5.36
CA CYS A 153 -12.00 10.53 5.26
C CYS A 153 -10.50 10.28 5.08
N HIS A 154 -9.78 11.14 4.34
CA HIS A 154 -8.32 11.04 4.23
C HIS A 154 -7.61 11.35 5.56
N ILE A 155 -8.08 12.33 6.34
CA ILE A 155 -7.53 12.63 7.68
C ILE A 155 -7.78 11.46 8.64
N TYR A 156 -8.98 10.86 8.63
CA TYR A 156 -9.27 9.65 9.41
C TYR A 156 -8.37 8.47 9.02
N LEU A 157 -8.23 8.17 7.71
CA LEU A 157 -7.36 7.08 7.23
C LEU A 157 -5.89 7.31 7.61
N VAL A 158 -5.40 8.56 7.53
CA VAL A 158 -4.06 8.92 8.02
C VAL A 158 -3.95 8.72 9.54
N ALA A 159 -4.97 9.10 10.31
CA ALA A 159 -4.99 8.97 11.77
C ALA A 159 -4.91 7.52 12.27
N ILE A 160 -5.34 6.52 11.50
CA ILE A 160 -5.16 5.07 11.76
C ILE A 160 -4.02 4.42 10.92
N ASN A 161 -3.18 5.25 10.29
CA ASN A 161 -2.12 4.85 9.36
C ASN A 161 -2.57 3.85 8.28
N CYS A 162 -3.80 3.94 7.79
CA CYS A 162 -4.34 3.14 6.69
C CYS A 162 -4.21 3.90 5.35
N THR A 163 -4.32 3.20 4.23
CA THR A 163 -4.58 3.82 2.92
C THR A 163 -5.99 3.50 2.42
N THR A 164 -6.51 4.34 1.53
CA THR A 164 -7.80 4.11 0.87
C THR A 164 -7.84 2.74 0.17
N TRP A 165 -6.73 2.32 -0.44
CA TRP A 165 -6.61 0.97 -1.02
C TRP A 165 -6.66 -0.14 0.03
N GLU A 166 -5.99 0.02 1.18
CA GLU A 166 -6.00 -0.97 2.26
C GLU A 166 -7.40 -1.13 2.87
N PHE A 167 -8.07 -0.02 3.18
CA PHE A 167 -9.46 0.02 3.65
C PHE A 167 -10.41 -0.65 2.63
N MET A 168 -10.44 -0.17 1.38
CA MET A 168 -11.33 -0.68 0.32
C MET A 168 -10.95 -2.06 -0.24
N SER A 169 -9.86 -2.67 0.22
CA SER A 169 -9.37 -3.97 -0.27
C SER A 169 -8.97 -4.95 0.83
N ARG A 170 -9.34 -4.70 2.10
CA ARG A 170 -8.85 -5.43 3.29
C ARG A 170 -8.77 -6.96 3.10
N HIS A 171 -9.88 -7.57 2.66
CA HIS A 171 -10.00 -9.01 2.38
C HIS A 171 -9.04 -9.57 1.30
N ARG A 172 -8.51 -8.72 0.40
CA ARG A 172 -7.54 -9.08 -0.66
C ARG A 172 -6.08 -8.94 -0.23
N ILE A 173 -5.82 -8.49 1.00
CA ILE A 173 -4.49 -8.13 1.48
C ILE A 173 -4.09 -9.11 2.59
N ALA A 174 -3.11 -9.98 2.29
CA ALA A 174 -2.75 -11.10 3.16
C ALA A 174 -2.43 -10.69 4.61
N TYR A 175 -1.78 -9.55 4.83
CA TYR A 175 -1.43 -9.05 6.18
C TYR A 175 -2.58 -8.33 6.92
N LEU A 176 -3.76 -8.16 6.29
CA LEU A 176 -4.97 -7.56 6.89
C LEU A 176 -6.16 -8.52 6.93
N ARG A 177 -6.18 -9.56 6.07
CA ARG A 177 -7.30 -10.51 5.90
C ARG A 177 -7.74 -11.20 7.20
N GLU A 178 -6.80 -11.46 8.09
CA GLU A 178 -7.00 -12.16 9.38
C GLU A 178 -7.07 -11.20 10.59
N ARG A 179 -7.20 -9.89 10.34
CA ARG A 179 -7.28 -8.84 11.37
C ARG A 179 -8.64 -8.13 11.31
N GLY A 180 -9.26 -7.89 12.47
CA GLY A 180 -10.54 -7.16 12.58
C GLY A 180 -10.52 -5.78 11.91
N ASP A 181 -11.68 -5.28 11.49
CA ASP A 181 -11.74 -4.23 10.45
C ASP A 181 -11.02 -2.91 10.76
N ASP A 182 -10.92 -2.53 12.04
CA ASP A 182 -10.18 -1.34 12.50
C ASP A 182 -8.70 -1.60 12.85
N ASP A 183 -8.26 -2.87 12.99
CA ASP A 183 -6.87 -3.21 13.34
C ASP A 183 -5.92 -2.92 12.16
N SER A 184 -5.15 -1.84 12.27
CA SER A 184 -4.10 -1.45 11.34
C SER A 184 -2.73 -1.79 11.94
N PRO A 185 -1.96 -2.76 11.40
CA PRO A 185 -0.66 -3.16 11.96
C PRO A 185 0.44 -2.09 11.81
N PHE A 186 0.11 -0.92 11.28
CA PHE A 186 0.99 0.24 11.17
C PHE A 186 0.57 1.40 12.08
N ASP A 187 -0.55 1.27 12.81
CA ASP A 187 -1.01 2.27 13.77
C ASP A 187 -0.03 2.38 14.95
N ARG A 188 0.26 3.61 15.39
CA ARG A 188 1.05 3.95 16.59
C ARG A 188 0.36 4.99 17.48
N GLY A 189 -0.96 5.11 17.36
CA GLY A 189 -1.78 6.16 17.94
C GLY A 189 -1.88 7.40 17.03
N VAL A 190 -3.05 8.06 17.07
CA VAL A 190 -3.44 9.18 16.21
C VAL A 190 -2.36 10.26 16.09
N LEU A 191 -1.80 10.73 17.22
CA LEU A 191 -0.80 11.81 17.23
C LEU A 191 0.50 11.38 16.55
N CYS A 192 0.96 10.15 16.77
CA CYS A 192 2.15 9.59 16.14
C CYS A 192 1.94 9.47 14.62
N ASN A 193 0.81 8.89 14.20
CA ASN A 193 0.50 8.67 12.78
C ASN A 193 0.40 10.00 11.99
N LEU A 194 -0.23 11.03 12.58
CA LEU A 194 -0.30 12.37 12.00
C LEU A 194 1.09 13.01 11.90
N TRP A 195 1.90 12.93 12.96
CA TRP A 195 3.27 13.46 12.97
C TRP A 195 4.17 12.77 11.94
N ASP A 196 4.13 11.44 11.85
CA ASP A 196 4.85 10.66 10.85
C ASP A 196 4.47 11.09 9.42
N PHE A 197 3.17 11.24 9.16
CA PHE A 197 2.65 11.49 7.82
C PHE A 197 2.97 12.91 7.32
N PHE A 198 2.82 13.92 8.18
CA PHE A 198 3.05 15.31 7.80
C PHE A 198 4.51 15.74 7.98
N CYS A 199 5.13 15.43 9.13
CA CYS A 199 6.42 16.00 9.53
C CYS A 199 7.64 15.14 9.13
N VAL A 200 7.53 13.81 9.08
CA VAL A 200 8.67 12.94 8.73
C VAL A 200 8.79 12.79 7.21
N CYS A 201 9.89 13.27 6.63
CA CYS A 201 10.16 13.22 5.19
C CYS A 201 11.09 12.05 4.83
N GLY A 202 10.53 10.97 4.26
CA GLY A 202 11.32 9.82 3.80
C GLY A 202 10.48 8.73 3.14
N ALA A 203 11.15 7.72 2.57
CA ALA A 203 10.53 6.45 2.20
C ALA A 203 10.70 5.46 3.36
N VAL A 204 9.65 4.69 3.70
CA VAL A 204 9.63 3.85 4.90
C VAL A 204 9.78 2.37 4.52
N ALA A 205 10.62 1.63 5.24
CA ALA A 205 10.69 0.17 5.13
C ALA A 205 9.50 -0.45 5.88
N TRP A 206 8.32 -0.45 5.26
CA TRP A 206 7.06 -0.93 5.85
C TRP A 206 7.14 -2.38 6.34
N GLU A 207 8.00 -3.18 5.71
CA GLU A 207 8.39 -4.53 6.13
C GLU A 207 9.00 -4.54 7.54
N GLN A 208 9.94 -3.63 7.81
CA GLN A 208 10.61 -3.52 9.12
C GLN A 208 9.66 -2.99 10.19
N VAL A 209 8.74 -2.08 9.82
CA VAL A 209 7.68 -1.60 10.72
C VAL A 209 6.75 -2.75 11.10
N TYR A 210 6.27 -3.52 10.11
CA TYR A 210 5.38 -4.66 10.33
C TYR A 210 6.02 -5.74 11.20
N HIS A 211 7.27 -6.14 10.90
CA HIS A 211 7.98 -7.15 11.70
C HIS A 211 8.30 -6.66 13.13
N ARG A 212 8.63 -5.38 13.32
CA ARG A 212 8.82 -4.79 14.67
C ARG A 212 7.53 -4.80 15.48
N ASN A 213 6.41 -4.42 14.88
CA ASN A 213 5.10 -4.36 15.52
C ASN A 213 4.52 -5.76 15.81
N LEU A 214 4.87 -6.78 15.01
CA LEU A 214 4.58 -8.18 15.34
C LEU A 214 5.38 -8.71 16.54
N GLN A 215 6.61 -8.21 16.75
CA GLN A 215 7.47 -8.60 17.87
C GLN A 215 7.13 -7.84 19.16
N ASN A 216 6.57 -6.63 19.04
CA ASN A 216 6.24 -5.74 20.14
C ASN A 216 4.81 -5.20 19.90
N PRO A 217 3.77 -5.99 20.21
CA PRO A 217 2.40 -5.48 20.23
C PRO A 217 2.27 -4.36 21.27
N VAL A 218 1.38 -3.40 20.97
CA VAL A 218 1.07 -2.23 21.82
C VAL A 218 -0.11 -2.53 22.73
#